data_AF-A0A9P7DR78-F1
#
_entry.id   AF-A0A9P7DR78-F1
#
_cell.length_a   1.000
_cell.length_b   1.000
_cell.length_c   1.000
_cell.angle_alpha   90.00
_cell.angle_beta   90.00
_cell.angle_gamma   90.00
#
_symmetry.space_group_name_H-M   'P 1'
#
loop_
_entity.id
_entity.type
_entity.pdbx_description
1 polymer ?
#
loop_
_entity_poly.entity_id
_entity_poly.type
_entity_poly.pdbx_seq_one_letter_code
_entity_poly.pdbx_strand_id
1 'polypeptide(L)'
;LTIQLTPSLVKMMMRCTSHVHGELKMKMCRLTSSFFGFWVSRSTTAIKANHDLAESLKEGISFVFKDWEMKTSIYKMELIQKVINDMWFANCSDKGILYAKYFDPLPLKLMALVLTVVS
;
A
#
# COMPACT_ATOMS: atom_id res chain seq x y z
N LEU A 1 6.65 -17.28 -22.55
CA LEU A 1 6.64 -16.12 -23.47
C LEU A 1 7.95 -15.37 -23.27
N THR A 2 8.91 -15.45 -24.20
CA THR A 2 10.19 -14.74 -24.08
C THR A 2 10.01 -13.35 -24.67
N ILE A 3 9.62 -12.38 -23.84
CA ILE A 3 9.44 -11.00 -24.26
C ILE A 3 10.83 -10.36 -24.36
N GLN A 4 11.24 -9.97 -25.57
CA GLN A 4 12.44 -9.15 -25.78
C GLN A 4 12.19 -7.75 -25.20
N LEU A 5 12.92 -7.38 -24.14
CA LEU A 5 12.81 -6.08 -23.47
C LEU A 5 13.46 -4.98 -24.34
N THR A 6 12.66 -4.35 -25.21
CA THR A 6 13.12 -3.20 -25.98
C THR A 6 13.24 -1.95 -25.09
N PRO A 7 14.10 -0.98 -25.41
CA PRO A 7 14.22 0.28 -24.64
C PRO A 7 12.90 1.04 -24.50
N SER A 8 12.04 0.98 -25.52
CA SER A 8 10.69 1.59 -25.50
C SER A 8 9.78 0.91 -24.48
N LEU A 9 9.76 -0.44 -24.47
CA LEU A 9 8.98 -1.22 -23.50
C LEU A 9 9.46 -0.96 -22.08
N VAL A 10 10.77 -0.93 -21.86
CA VAL A 10 11.39 -0.62 -20.57
C VAL A 10 10.98 0.78 -20.07
N LYS A 11 11.03 1.80 -20.94
CA LYS A 11 10.61 3.16 -20.61
C LYS A 11 9.11 3.25 -20.27
N MET A 12 8.28 2.53 -21.02
CA MET A 12 6.84 2.43 -20.74
C MET A 12 6.59 1.76 -19.39
N MET A 13 7.25 0.63 -19.12
CA MET A 13 7.15 -0.09 -17.85
C MET A 13 7.57 0.79 -16.68
N MET A 14 8.70 1.51 -16.77
CA MET A 14 9.13 2.42 -15.70
C MET A 14 8.09 3.50 -15.42
N ARG A 15 7.54 4.16 -16.46
CA ARG A 15 6.48 5.17 -16.29
C ARG A 15 5.23 4.60 -15.63
N CYS A 16 4.78 3.43 -16.09
CA CYS A 16 3.64 2.73 -15.50
C CYS A 16 3.90 2.36 -14.05
N THR A 17 5.08 1.85 -13.71
CA THR A 17 5.47 1.50 -12.34
C THR A 17 5.45 2.73 -11.43
N SER A 18 6.01 3.87 -11.86
CA SER A 18 5.97 5.11 -11.09
C SER A 18 4.54 5.60 -10.86
N HIS A 19 3.68 5.48 -11.87
CA HIS A 19 2.26 5.86 -11.75
C HIS A 19 1.52 4.95 -10.75
N VAL A 20 1.68 3.63 -10.88
CA VAL A 20 1.10 2.64 -9.95
C VAL A 20 1.59 2.87 -8.53
N HIS A 21 2.89 3.11 -8.35
CA HIS A 21 3.47 3.39 -7.04
C HIS A 21 2.93 4.69 -6.44
N GLY A 22 2.83 5.77 -7.23
CA GLY A 22 2.30 7.05 -6.78
C GLY A 22 0.82 6.98 -6.38
N GLU A 23 0.00 6.34 -7.20
CA GLU A 23 -1.43 6.14 -6.90
C GLU A 23 -1.63 5.27 -5.66
N LEU A 24 -0.90 4.15 -5.56
CA LEU A 24 -0.95 3.28 -4.41
C LEU A 24 -0.52 4.00 -3.14
N LYS A 25 0.57 4.79 -3.20
CA LYS A 25 1.03 5.61 -2.07
C LYS A 25 -0.07 6.57 -1.60
N MET A 26 -0.72 7.28 -2.52
CA MET A 26 -1.80 8.21 -2.17
C MET A 26 -2.98 7.51 -1.50
N LYS A 27 -3.45 6.39 -2.07
CA LYS A 27 -4.56 5.61 -1.48
C LYS A 27 -4.17 5.06 -0.12
N MET A 28 -2.96 4.53 0.01
CA MET A 28 -2.46 3.99 1.28
C MET A 28 -2.34 5.07 2.34
N CYS A 29 -1.72 6.22 2.04
CA CYS A 29 -1.62 7.36 2.96
C CYS A 29 -2.99 7.85 3.46
N ARG A 30 -3.99 7.88 2.57
CA ARG A 30 -5.37 8.25 2.95
C ARG A 30 -5.97 7.25 3.93
N LEU A 31 -5.79 5.97 3.65
CA LEU A 31 -6.32 4.90 4.49
C LEU A 31 -5.58 4.81 5.84
N THR A 32 -4.24 4.88 5.85
CA THR A 32 -3.43 4.88 7.09
C THR A 32 -3.79 6.05 7.98
N SER A 33 -3.98 7.24 7.40
CA SER A 33 -4.37 8.45 8.13
C SER A 33 -5.67 8.24 8.91
N SER A 34 -6.70 7.72 8.24
CA SER A 34 -7.98 7.40 8.87
C SER A 34 -7.90 6.23 9.86
N PHE A 35 -7.07 5.22 9.58
CA PHE A 35 -7.04 3.98 10.36
C PHE A 35 -6.29 4.15 11.68
N PHE A 36 -5.15 4.84 11.67
CA PHE A 36 -4.33 5.09 12.86
C PHE A 36 -4.69 6.40 13.59
N GLY A 37 -5.59 7.21 13.02
CA GLY A 37 -6.03 8.45 13.64
C GLY A 37 -5.02 9.60 13.51
N PHE A 38 -4.35 9.72 12.36
CA PHE A 38 -3.56 10.91 12.07
C PHE A 38 -4.48 12.11 11.85
N TRP A 39 -4.10 13.26 12.39
CA TRP A 39 -4.89 14.49 12.29
C TRP A 39 -4.21 15.49 11.38
N VAL A 40 -4.94 16.02 10.39
CA VAL A 40 -4.47 17.15 9.59
C VAL A 40 -4.61 18.42 10.43
N SER A 41 -3.50 18.91 10.99
CA SER A 41 -3.47 20.11 11.82
C SER A 41 -2.15 20.86 11.64
N ARG A 42 -2.20 22.17 11.78
CA ARG A 42 -1.02 23.05 11.79
C ARG A 42 -0.47 23.30 13.20
N SER A 43 -1.13 22.78 14.23
CA SER A 43 -0.67 22.95 15.61
C SER A 43 0.59 22.12 15.87
N THR A 44 1.54 22.70 16.59
CA THR A 44 2.79 22.04 16.97
C THR A 44 2.55 20.77 17.77
N THR A 45 1.54 20.77 18.66
CA THR A 45 1.14 19.59 19.44
C THR A 45 0.63 18.45 18.56
N ALA A 46 -0.24 18.73 17.58
CA ALA A 46 -0.73 17.69 16.68
C ALA A 46 0.36 17.17 15.73
N ILE A 47 1.27 18.05 15.29
CA ILE A 47 2.44 17.65 14.49
C ILE A 47 3.32 16.68 15.31
N LYS A 48 3.58 17.00 16.57
CA LYS A 48 4.35 16.13 17.46
C LYS A 48 3.64 14.78 17.69
N ALA A 49 2.35 14.79 18.01
CA ALA A 49 1.58 13.56 18.22
C ALA A 49 1.56 12.66 16.98
N ASN A 50 1.40 13.24 15.78
CA ASN A 50 1.49 12.50 14.52
C ASN A 50 2.91 11.93 14.29
N HIS A 51 3.96 12.68 14.65
CA HIS A 51 5.33 12.21 14.54
C HIS A 51 5.59 11.03 15.47
N ASP A 52 5.22 11.16 16.75
CA ASP A 52 5.37 10.11 17.76
C ASP A 52 4.62 8.82 17.35
N LEU A 53 3.40 8.97 16.80
CA LEU A 53 2.63 7.86 16.23
C LEU A 53 3.33 7.22 15.02
N ALA A 54 3.89 8.03 14.12
CA ALA A 54 4.60 7.50 12.96
C ALA A 54 5.86 6.73 13.37
N GLU A 55 6.58 7.18 14.39
CA GLU A 55 7.73 6.47 14.94
C GLU A 55 7.33 5.15 15.59
N SER A 56 6.27 5.14 16.41
CA SER A 56 5.79 3.90 17.05
C SER A 56 5.32 2.85 16.03
N LEU A 57 4.71 3.29 14.92
CA LEU A 57 4.30 2.38 13.84
C LEU A 57 5.48 1.79 13.06
N LYS A 58 6.57 2.55 12.91
CA LYS A 58 7.81 2.10 12.27
C LYS A 58 8.59 1.14 13.15
N GLU A 59 8.54 1.32 14.46
CA GLU A 59 9.22 0.46 15.41
C GLU A 59 8.71 -0.99 15.29
N GLY A 60 9.61 -1.91 14.95
CA GLY A 60 9.28 -3.33 14.77
C GLY A 60 8.31 -3.63 13.63
N ILE A 61 8.10 -2.71 12.68
CA ILE A 61 7.16 -2.85 11.56
C ILE A 61 5.73 -3.10 12.07
N SER A 62 5.33 -2.41 13.14
CA SER A 62 4.07 -2.66 13.85
C SER A 62 2.82 -2.50 12.96
N PHE A 63 2.92 -1.71 11.89
CA PHE A 63 1.86 -1.51 10.88
C PHE A 63 1.49 -2.76 10.06
N VAL A 64 2.23 -3.87 10.15
CA VAL A 64 1.87 -5.13 9.44
C VAL A 64 1.01 -6.06 10.28
N PHE A 65 0.86 -5.79 11.58
CA PHE A 65 0.10 -6.62 12.49
C PHE A 65 -1.35 -6.16 12.55
N LYS A 66 -2.29 -7.12 12.66
CA LYS A 66 -3.71 -6.80 12.85
C LYS A 66 -3.92 -6.07 14.19
N ASP A 67 -3.26 -6.56 15.23
CA ASP A 67 -3.16 -5.93 16.53
C ASP A 67 -1.72 -5.43 16.67
N TRP A 68 -1.52 -4.12 16.51
CA TRP A 68 -0.19 -3.50 16.52
C TRP A 68 0.33 -3.27 17.96
N GLU A 69 -0.56 -3.29 18.97
CA GLU A 69 -0.18 -3.23 20.38
C GLU A 69 0.30 -4.61 20.88
N MET A 70 -0.44 -5.67 20.57
CA MET A 70 -0.07 -7.05 20.94
C MET A 70 0.83 -7.74 19.91
N LYS A 71 1.07 -7.11 18.76
CA LYS A 71 1.86 -7.65 17.62
C LYS A 71 1.40 -9.05 17.19
N THR A 72 0.09 -9.24 17.07
CA THR A 72 -0.49 -10.52 16.64
C THR A 72 -1.01 -10.45 15.19
N SER A 73 -1.01 -11.60 14.50
CA SER A 73 -1.57 -11.75 13.15
C SER A 73 -0.96 -10.83 12.07
N ILE A 74 0.27 -11.16 11.67
CA ILE A 74 1.03 -10.51 10.59
C ILE A 74 0.26 -10.56 9.25
N TYR A 75 0.29 -9.48 8.48
CA TYR A 75 -0.33 -9.30 7.16
C TYR A 75 -1.86 -9.44 7.12
N LYS A 76 -2.51 -9.53 8.29
CA LYS A 76 -3.98 -9.59 8.41
C LYS A 76 -4.61 -8.24 8.74
N MET A 77 -3.86 -7.15 8.59
CA MET A 77 -4.39 -5.82 8.81
C MET A 77 -5.40 -5.49 7.72
N GLU A 78 -6.63 -5.11 8.11
CA GLU A 78 -7.74 -4.82 7.17
C GLU A 78 -7.35 -3.76 6.13
N LEU A 79 -6.42 -2.88 6.49
CA LEU A 79 -5.84 -1.86 5.64
C LEU A 79 -5.23 -2.42 4.34
N ILE A 80 -4.54 -3.55 4.42
CA ILE A 80 -3.88 -4.17 3.26
C ILE A 80 -4.93 -4.68 2.27
N GLN A 81 -5.97 -5.37 2.75
CA GLN A 81 -7.07 -5.81 1.89
C GLN A 81 -7.81 -4.60 1.30
N LYS A 82 -8.05 -3.56 2.10
CA LYS A 82 -8.77 -2.37 1.66
C LYS A 82 -8.02 -1.62 0.56
N VAL A 83 -6.69 -1.46 0.67
CA VAL A 83 -5.90 -0.80 -0.38
C VAL A 83 -5.81 -1.65 -1.64
N ILE A 84 -5.73 -2.98 -1.52
CA ILE A 84 -5.77 -3.88 -2.68
C ILE A 84 -7.10 -3.74 -3.43
N ASN A 85 -8.21 -3.73 -2.69
CA ASN A 85 -9.55 -3.55 -3.26
C ASN A 85 -9.67 -2.18 -3.93
N ASP A 86 -9.31 -1.09 -3.24
CA ASP A 86 -9.36 0.28 -3.74
C ASP A 86 -8.50 0.50 -5.00
N MET A 87 -7.42 -0.27 -5.18
CA MET A 87 -6.45 -0.09 -6.25
C MET A 87 -6.69 -1.01 -7.46
N TRP A 88 -7.14 -2.24 -7.24
CA TRP A 88 -7.25 -3.25 -8.31
C TRP A 88 -8.65 -3.88 -8.46
N PHE A 89 -9.57 -3.69 -7.52
CA PHE A 89 -10.88 -4.38 -7.50
C PHE A 89 -12.04 -3.46 -7.12
N ALA A 90 -11.94 -2.15 -7.35
CA ALA A 90 -12.98 -1.20 -6.95
C ALA A 90 -14.20 -1.28 -7.87
N ASN A 91 -13.99 -1.60 -9.15
CA ASN A 91 -15.03 -1.69 -10.18
C ASN A 91 -14.86 -2.93 -11.06
N CYS A 92 -15.94 -3.39 -11.68
CA CYS A 92 -15.95 -4.58 -12.56
C CYS A 92 -15.00 -4.47 -13.76
N SER A 93 -14.64 -3.26 -14.18
CA SER A 93 -13.69 -2.98 -15.26
C SER A 93 -12.23 -2.87 -14.79
N ASP A 94 -11.96 -3.01 -13.49
CA ASP A 94 -10.60 -2.86 -12.97
C ASP A 94 -9.71 -4.04 -13.33
N LYS A 95 -8.40 -3.77 -13.34
CA LYS A 95 -7.38 -4.73 -13.79
C LYS A 95 -7.36 -6.01 -12.95
N GLY A 96 -7.66 -5.93 -11.66
CA GLY A 96 -7.73 -7.11 -10.80
C GLY A 96 -8.87 -8.05 -11.20
N ILE A 97 -9.97 -7.51 -11.72
CA ILE A 97 -11.11 -8.30 -12.20
C ILE A 97 -10.86 -8.80 -13.63
N LEU A 98 -10.48 -7.90 -14.55
CA LEU A 98 -10.22 -8.26 -15.94
C LEU A 98 -9.09 -9.29 -16.10
N TYR A 99 -8.12 -9.26 -15.19
CA TYR A 99 -6.96 -10.13 -15.21
C TYR A 99 -6.81 -10.97 -13.94
N ALA A 100 -7.94 -11.45 -13.38
CA ALA A 100 -8.01 -12.21 -12.13
C ALA A 100 -6.98 -13.35 -12.00
N LYS A 101 -6.68 -14.05 -13.11
CA LYS A 101 -5.66 -15.13 -13.15
C LYS A 101 -4.25 -14.70 -12.71
N TYR A 102 -3.93 -13.41 -12.71
CA TYR A 102 -2.65 -12.88 -12.23
C TYR A 102 -2.71 -12.40 -10.78
N PHE A 103 -3.90 -12.42 -10.16
CA PHE A 103 -4.15 -12.03 -8.78
C PHE A 103 -4.58 -13.22 -7.90
N ASP A 104 -4.72 -14.42 -8.48
CA ASP A 104 -5.07 -15.64 -7.77
C ASP A 104 -4.00 -16.74 -7.97
N PRO A 105 -3.15 -17.02 -6.96
CA PRO A 105 -3.05 -16.31 -5.69
C PRO A 105 -2.39 -14.93 -5.85
N LEU A 106 -2.59 -14.04 -4.88
CA LEU A 106 -2.07 -12.68 -4.93
C LEU A 106 -0.53 -12.69 -5.03
N PRO A 107 0.07 -12.00 -6.02
CA PRO A 107 1.52 -12.06 -6.21
C PRO A 107 2.29 -11.54 -5.00
N LEU A 108 3.31 -12.26 -4.57
CA LEU A 108 4.20 -11.82 -3.48
C LEU A 108 4.82 -10.44 -3.76
N LYS A 109 5.13 -10.15 -5.03
CA LYS A 109 5.64 -8.84 -5.47
C LYS A 109 4.62 -7.71 -5.23
N LEU A 110 3.33 -8.00 -5.38
CA LEU A 110 2.27 -7.03 -5.09
C LEU A 110 2.20 -6.75 -3.58
N MET A 111 2.28 -7.79 -2.76
CA MET A 111 2.33 -7.64 -1.30
C MET A 111 3.56 -6.83 -0.86
N ALA A 112 4.74 -7.16 -1.37
CA ALA A 112 5.96 -6.40 -1.10
C ALA A 112 5.84 -4.94 -1.54
N LEU A 113 5.19 -4.67 -2.68
CA LEU A 113 4.91 -3.31 -3.13
C LEU A 113 4.01 -2.58 -2.14
N VAL A 114 2.87 -3.17 -1.75
CA VAL A 114 1.92 -2.58 -0.78
C VAL A 114 2.56 -2.29 0.58
N LEU A 115 3.47 -3.15 1.03
CA LEU A 115 4.18 -2.94 2.28
C LEU A 115 5.23 -1.83 2.16
N THR A 116 5.95 -1.77 1.03
CA THR A 116 7.00 -0.77 0.79
C THR A 116 6.47 0.66 0.75
N VAL A 117 5.25 0.90 0.28
CA VAL A 117 4.67 2.25 0.24
C VAL A 117 4.25 2.80 1.61
N VAL A 118 4.18 1.94 2.64
CA VAL A 118 3.89 2.36 4.03
C VAL A 118 5.17 2.81 4.75
N SER A 119 6.28 2.15 4.44
CA SER A 119 7.62 2.38 4.98
C SER A 119 8.20 3.74 4.58
#